data_AF-A0A8X6JW72-F1
#
_entry.id   AF-A0A8X6JW72-F1
#
_cell.length_a   1.000
_cell.length_b   1.000
_cell.length_c   1.000
_cell.angle_alpha   90.00
_cell.angle_beta   90.00
_cell.angle_gamma   90.00
#
_symmetry.space_group_name_H-M   'P 1'
#
loop_
_entity.id
_entity.type
_entity.pdbx_description
1 polymer ?
#
loop_
_entity_poly.entity_id
_entity_poly.type
_entity_poly.pdbx_seq_one_letter_code
_entity_poly.pdbx_strand_id
1 'polypeptide(L)'
;MPVSHFKEALDVPDYSGMRQSGFFAMSQGFQLNNHGYDVFIHARRESPQSQGKFAGDKFHISVLRDMVPQAFQALSGLLFSEDSPVDKWKVTDMEKVVQQARVSLGAQFTLYIKPDQENSQYSASFLHKTRQFIECLESRLSENGVISGQCPESDVHPENWKYLSYRNELRSGRDGGEMQRQALREEPFYRLMTE
;
A
#
# COMPACT_ATOMS: atom_id res chain seq x y z
N MET A 1 5.88 21.62 5.10
CA MET A 1 4.40 21.75 5.15
C MET A 1 3.94 21.28 6.53
N PRO A 2 2.80 21.73 7.08
CA PRO A 2 2.33 21.25 8.39
C PRO A 2 2.05 19.75 8.37
N VAL A 3 1.97 19.13 9.55
CA VAL A 3 1.64 17.71 9.71
C VAL A 3 0.30 17.41 9.03
N SER A 4 0.24 16.31 8.27
CA SER A 4 -1.02 15.87 7.67
C SER A 4 -1.91 15.22 8.73
N HIS A 5 -3.21 15.50 8.67
CA HIS A 5 -4.20 14.86 9.51
C HIS A 5 -4.98 13.84 8.69
N PHE A 6 -5.09 12.62 9.20
CA PHE A 6 -5.87 11.55 8.59
C PHE A 6 -6.96 11.14 9.58
N LYS A 7 -8.22 11.45 9.28
CA LYS A 7 -9.34 10.97 10.09
C LYS A 7 -9.55 9.49 9.78
N GLU A 8 -9.17 8.64 10.72
CA GLU A 8 -9.32 7.21 10.59
C GLU A 8 -10.79 6.79 10.55
N ALA A 9 -11.09 5.83 9.69
CA ALA A 9 -12.39 5.22 9.63
C ALA A 9 -12.59 4.21 10.78
N LEU A 10 -13.75 4.24 11.42
CA LEU A 10 -14.08 3.36 12.55
C LEU A 10 -14.94 2.15 12.13
N ASP A 11 -15.88 2.35 11.21
CA ASP A 11 -16.77 1.30 10.70
C ASP A 11 -16.17 0.70 9.43
N VAL A 12 -15.19 -0.18 9.61
CA VAL A 12 -14.43 -0.84 8.55
C VAL A 12 -14.43 -2.34 8.78
N PRO A 13 -14.41 -3.16 7.70
CA PRO A 13 -14.30 -4.60 7.85
C PRO A 13 -12.98 -4.95 8.54
N ASP A 14 -12.97 -6.03 9.31
CA ASP A 14 -11.73 -6.72 9.68
C ASP A 14 -11.20 -7.53 8.48
N TYR A 15 -10.07 -8.21 8.66
CA TYR A 15 -9.47 -9.00 7.59
C TYR A 15 -10.36 -10.17 7.12
N SER A 16 -11.13 -10.79 8.03
CA SER A 16 -12.06 -11.86 7.69
C SER A 16 -13.25 -11.33 6.88
N GLY A 17 -13.81 -10.19 7.28
CA GLY A 17 -14.85 -9.47 6.56
C GLY A 17 -14.39 -9.05 5.17
N MET A 18 -13.13 -8.57 5.04
CA MET A 18 -12.53 -8.29 3.74
C MET A 18 -12.52 -9.51 2.82
N ARG A 19 -12.17 -10.70 3.34
CA ARG A 19 -12.19 -11.95 2.56
C ARG A 19 -13.59 -12.31 2.06
N GLN A 20 -14.62 -11.92 2.80
CA GLN A 20 -16.04 -12.15 2.46
C GLN A 20 -16.62 -11.13 1.46
N SER A 21 -15.83 -10.16 0.98
CA SER A 21 -16.31 -9.13 0.02
C SER A 21 -16.89 -9.72 -1.28
N GLY A 22 -16.52 -10.95 -1.63
CA GLY A 22 -17.10 -11.67 -2.78
C GLY A 22 -16.96 -10.89 -4.08
N PHE A 23 -18.07 -10.77 -4.83
CA PHE A 23 -18.12 -10.03 -6.09
C PHE A 23 -18.07 -8.50 -5.88
N PHE A 24 -18.78 -8.00 -4.86
CA PHE A 24 -18.90 -6.57 -4.58
C PHE A 24 -19.35 -6.33 -3.14
N ALA A 25 -18.61 -5.49 -2.43
CA ALA A 25 -19.01 -4.86 -1.18
C ALA A 25 -18.55 -3.40 -1.16
N MET A 26 -19.05 -2.61 -0.21
CA MET A 26 -18.67 -1.20 -0.04
C MET A 26 -18.29 -0.93 1.42
N SER A 27 -17.25 -0.13 1.62
CA SER A 27 -16.87 0.41 2.93
C SER A 27 -16.19 1.76 2.74
N GLN A 28 -16.69 2.81 3.40
CA GLN A 28 -16.10 4.15 3.39
C GLN A 28 -15.82 4.70 1.96
N GLY A 29 -16.72 4.42 1.01
CA GLY A 29 -16.55 4.83 -0.40
C GLY A 29 -15.56 4.00 -1.21
N PHE A 30 -15.00 2.92 -0.65
CA PHE A 30 -14.19 1.94 -1.37
C PHE A 30 -15.05 0.74 -1.80
N GLN A 31 -15.02 0.46 -3.10
CA GLN A 31 -15.51 -0.79 -3.68
C GLN A 31 -14.52 -1.91 -3.33
N LEU A 32 -15.04 -2.94 -2.69
CA LEU A 32 -14.31 -4.11 -2.24
C LEU A 32 -14.67 -5.32 -3.09
N ASN A 33 -13.67 -6.11 -3.47
CA ASN A 33 -13.91 -7.39 -4.12
C ASN A 33 -12.80 -8.40 -3.83
N ASN A 34 -13.19 -9.67 -3.74
CA ASN A 34 -12.30 -10.81 -3.56
C ASN A 34 -12.68 -11.90 -4.59
N HIS A 35 -12.48 -11.57 -5.87
CA HIS A 35 -12.81 -12.48 -6.97
C HIS A 35 -11.94 -13.75 -6.94
N GLY A 36 -12.42 -14.82 -7.58
CA GLY A 36 -11.69 -16.10 -7.66
C GLY A 36 -10.53 -16.11 -8.67
N TYR A 37 -10.31 -15.03 -9.43
CA TYR A 37 -9.32 -14.98 -10.52
C TYR A 37 -7.90 -14.64 -10.06
N ASP A 38 -7.74 -14.07 -8.86
CA ASP A 38 -6.45 -13.83 -8.24
C ASP A 38 -6.48 -14.13 -6.73
N VAL A 39 -5.32 -13.94 -6.08
CA VAL A 39 -5.12 -14.19 -4.65
C VAL A 39 -5.19 -12.91 -3.81
N PHE A 40 -5.85 -11.86 -4.31
CA PHE A 40 -5.91 -10.56 -3.64
C PHE A 40 -7.33 -10.11 -3.39
N ILE A 41 -7.52 -9.41 -2.29
CA ILE A 41 -8.71 -8.63 -2.00
C ILE A 41 -8.39 -7.19 -2.40
N HIS A 42 -9.19 -6.61 -3.29
CA HIS A 42 -8.97 -5.27 -3.83
C HIS A 42 -9.90 -4.27 -3.17
N ALA A 43 -9.37 -3.08 -2.91
CA ALA A 43 -10.13 -1.91 -2.51
C ALA A 43 -9.86 -0.77 -3.49
N ARG A 44 -10.92 -0.18 -4.04
CA ARG A 44 -10.82 0.96 -4.96
C ARG A 44 -11.89 1.98 -4.63
N ARG A 45 -11.49 3.22 -4.41
CA ARG A 45 -12.41 4.34 -4.18
C ARG A 45 -13.34 4.51 -5.38
N GLU A 46 -14.65 4.57 -5.13
CA GLU A 46 -15.69 4.75 -6.15
C GLU A 46 -15.55 6.10 -6.85
N SER A 47 -15.26 7.15 -6.07
CA SER A 47 -14.92 8.49 -6.54
C SER A 47 -13.45 8.79 -6.25
N PRO A 48 -12.52 8.53 -7.20
CA PRO A 48 -11.08 8.75 -6.99
C PRO A 48 -10.77 10.22 -6.72
N GLN A 49 -9.86 10.48 -5.77
CA GLN A 49 -9.36 11.82 -5.49
C GLN A 49 -8.26 12.21 -6.48
N SER A 50 -7.40 11.27 -6.89
CA SER A 50 -6.31 11.52 -7.83
C SER A 50 -6.77 11.42 -9.29
N GLN A 51 -6.76 12.55 -10.00
CA GLN A 51 -7.27 12.67 -11.37
C GLN A 51 -6.26 12.26 -12.46
N GLY A 52 -4.97 12.22 -12.14
CA GLY A 52 -3.92 11.88 -13.08
C GLY A 52 -3.92 10.42 -13.53
N LYS A 53 -3.14 10.11 -14.57
CA LYS A 53 -2.89 8.73 -15.02
C LYS A 53 -1.88 8.06 -14.10
N PHE A 54 -2.06 6.77 -13.87
CA PHE A 54 -1.12 6.00 -13.05
C PHE A 54 0.28 5.96 -13.69
N ALA A 55 1.30 6.40 -12.94
CA ALA A 55 2.67 6.57 -13.41
C ALA A 55 3.63 5.45 -12.97
N GLY A 56 3.09 4.39 -12.37
CA GLY A 56 3.83 3.20 -11.96
C GLY A 56 4.20 3.13 -10.48
N ASP A 57 4.12 4.25 -9.75
CA ASP A 57 4.57 4.35 -8.36
C ASP A 57 3.67 3.54 -7.42
N LYS A 58 4.27 2.62 -6.66
CA LYS A 58 3.55 1.85 -5.66
C LYS A 58 4.44 1.47 -4.50
N PHE A 59 3.78 1.26 -3.37
CA PHE A 59 4.38 0.71 -2.17
C PHE A 59 3.88 -0.71 -1.93
N HIS A 60 4.72 -1.52 -1.31
CA HIS A 60 4.29 -2.74 -0.66
C HIS A 60 4.51 -2.63 0.85
N ILE A 61 3.71 -3.36 1.62
CA ILE A 61 3.88 -3.50 3.07
C ILE A 61 4.17 -4.97 3.35
N SER A 62 5.29 -5.23 4.03
CA SER A 62 5.77 -6.58 4.36
C SER A 62 5.72 -6.80 5.87
N VAL A 63 4.83 -7.68 6.30
CA VAL A 63 4.68 -8.10 7.70
C VAL A 63 4.93 -9.59 7.85
N LEU A 64 5.17 -10.07 9.07
CA LEU A 64 5.22 -11.50 9.33
C LEU A 64 3.91 -12.15 8.85
N ARG A 65 4.04 -13.23 8.09
CA ARG A 65 2.92 -13.89 7.39
C ARG A 65 1.69 -14.11 8.29
N ASP A 66 1.93 -14.66 9.48
CA ASP A 66 0.86 -15.03 10.42
C ASP A 66 0.27 -13.82 11.17
N MET A 67 0.84 -12.62 10.96
CA MET A 67 0.35 -11.35 11.52
C MET A 67 -0.42 -10.50 10.49
N VAL A 68 -0.68 -10.99 9.28
CA VAL A 68 -1.43 -10.23 8.25
C VAL A 68 -2.81 -9.77 8.74
N PRO A 69 -3.63 -10.60 9.42
CA PRO A 69 -4.91 -10.15 9.96
C PRO A 69 -4.78 -9.00 10.99
N GLN A 70 -3.79 -9.09 11.88
CA GLN A 70 -3.52 -8.11 12.93
C GLN A 70 -2.98 -6.80 12.32
N ALA A 71 -2.06 -6.91 11.36
CA ALA A 71 -1.54 -5.77 10.61
C ALA A 71 -2.67 -5.08 9.83
N PHE A 72 -3.53 -5.85 9.18
CA PHE A 72 -4.69 -5.30 8.49
C PHE A 72 -5.60 -4.52 9.45
N GLN A 73 -5.93 -5.10 10.61
CA GLN A 73 -6.75 -4.43 11.62
C GLN A 73 -6.10 -3.13 12.14
N ALA A 74 -4.79 -3.12 12.35
CA ALA A 74 -4.07 -1.93 12.81
C ALA A 74 -4.08 -0.80 11.76
N LEU A 75 -4.05 -1.16 10.47
CA LEU A 75 -3.97 -0.22 9.35
C LEU A 75 -5.33 0.18 8.77
N SER A 76 -6.40 -0.56 9.04
CA SER A 76 -7.69 -0.43 8.35
C SER A 76 -8.27 0.99 8.46
N GLY A 77 -8.19 1.61 9.63
CA GLY A 77 -8.63 2.99 9.85
C GLY A 77 -7.94 4.00 8.91
N LEU A 78 -6.64 3.83 8.66
CA LEU A 78 -5.88 4.65 7.72
C LEU A 78 -6.18 4.29 6.26
N LEU A 79 -6.22 2.99 5.93
CA LEU A 79 -6.44 2.51 4.55
C LEU A 79 -7.83 2.90 4.00
N PHE A 80 -8.84 2.96 4.88
CA PHE A 80 -10.20 3.37 4.55
C PHE A 80 -10.50 4.85 4.87
N SER A 81 -9.51 5.61 5.33
CA SER A 81 -9.69 7.02 5.64
C SER A 81 -10.17 7.80 4.41
N GLU A 82 -11.14 8.70 4.61
CA GLU A 82 -11.53 9.70 3.62
C GLU A 82 -10.35 10.62 3.24
N ASP A 83 -9.41 10.79 4.17
CA ASP A 83 -8.20 11.56 3.97
C ASP A 83 -7.04 10.75 3.37
N SER A 84 -7.19 9.44 3.14
CA SER A 84 -6.11 8.64 2.54
C SER A 84 -5.76 9.16 1.12
N PRO A 85 -4.48 9.38 0.80
CA PRO A 85 -4.03 9.73 -0.55
C PRO A 85 -4.06 8.53 -1.52
N VAL A 86 -4.44 7.33 -1.05
CA VAL A 86 -4.40 6.09 -1.82
C VAL A 86 -5.81 5.69 -2.25
N ASP A 87 -6.17 5.97 -3.51
CA ASP A 87 -7.47 5.59 -4.07
C ASP A 87 -7.61 4.08 -4.35
N LYS A 88 -6.49 3.38 -4.50
CA LYS A 88 -6.50 1.96 -4.85
C LYS A 88 -5.40 1.22 -4.09
N TRP A 89 -5.79 0.14 -3.44
CA TRP A 89 -4.88 -0.78 -2.78
C TRP A 89 -5.44 -2.20 -2.81
N LYS A 90 -4.62 -3.15 -2.41
CA LYS A 90 -5.02 -4.54 -2.26
C LYS A 90 -4.25 -5.20 -1.14
N VAL A 91 -4.81 -6.28 -0.61
CA VAL A 91 -4.17 -7.14 0.38
C VAL A 91 -4.28 -8.60 -0.08
N THR A 92 -3.24 -9.40 0.13
CA THR A 92 -3.24 -10.84 -0.19
C THR A 92 -4.32 -11.57 0.62
N ASP A 93 -5.07 -12.47 0.00
CA ASP A 93 -5.92 -13.46 0.69
C ASP A 93 -5.04 -14.65 1.09
N MET A 94 -4.71 -14.71 2.38
CA MET A 94 -3.74 -15.67 2.91
C MET A 94 -4.22 -17.13 2.83
N GLU A 95 -5.53 -17.36 2.64
CA GLU A 95 -6.09 -18.70 2.43
C GLU A 95 -6.00 -19.17 0.97
N LYS A 96 -5.76 -18.26 0.02
CA LYS A 96 -5.65 -18.59 -1.41
C LYS A 96 -4.21 -18.67 -1.90
N VAL A 97 -3.27 -18.05 -1.19
CA VAL A 97 -1.87 -17.97 -1.60
C VAL A 97 -1.06 -19.16 -1.05
N VAL A 98 -0.13 -19.69 -1.85
CA VAL A 98 0.86 -20.65 -1.35
C VAL A 98 1.76 -19.96 -0.33
N GLN A 99 2.03 -20.65 0.78
CA GLN A 99 2.74 -20.12 1.94
C GLN A 99 4.15 -19.57 1.65
N GLN A 100 4.85 -20.12 0.65
CA GLN A 100 6.20 -19.71 0.25
C GLN A 100 6.19 -18.67 -0.90
N ALA A 101 5.02 -18.22 -1.34
CA ALA A 101 4.95 -17.20 -2.37
C ALA A 101 5.52 -15.87 -1.85
N ARG A 102 6.13 -15.09 -2.75
CA ARG A 102 6.67 -13.75 -2.43
C ARG A 102 5.65 -12.86 -1.71
N VAL A 103 4.39 -12.89 -2.16
CA VAL A 103 3.28 -12.08 -1.62
C VAL A 103 2.62 -12.69 -0.38
N SER A 104 3.14 -13.82 0.12
CA SER A 104 2.77 -14.45 1.39
C SER A 104 3.79 -14.10 2.48
N LEU A 105 5.09 -14.23 2.18
CA LEU A 105 6.19 -13.94 3.12
C LEU A 105 6.42 -12.43 3.35
N GLY A 106 6.02 -11.60 2.38
CA GLY A 106 6.05 -10.14 2.45
C GLY A 106 5.21 -9.54 1.35
N ALA A 107 5.26 -8.22 1.17
CA ALA A 107 4.45 -7.47 0.20
C ALA A 107 2.97 -7.89 0.14
N GLN A 108 2.39 -8.19 1.30
CA GLN A 108 1.02 -8.65 1.39
C GLN A 108 0.04 -7.53 1.07
N PHE A 109 0.43 -6.28 1.31
CA PHE A 109 -0.34 -5.11 0.91
C PHE A 109 0.35 -4.45 -0.29
N THR A 110 -0.43 -3.89 -1.20
CA THR A 110 0.07 -3.03 -2.30
C THR A 110 -0.74 -1.75 -2.36
N LEU A 111 -0.07 -0.60 -2.31
CA LEU A 111 -0.68 0.73 -2.40
C LEU A 111 -0.30 1.37 -3.73
N TYR A 112 -1.28 1.74 -4.55
CA TYR A 112 -1.04 2.34 -5.87
C TYR A 112 -1.13 3.86 -5.79
N ILE A 113 -0.05 4.56 -6.11
CA ILE A 113 -0.01 6.02 -6.07
C ILE A 113 -0.28 6.58 -7.46
N LYS A 114 -1.22 7.52 -7.53
CA LYS A 114 -1.57 8.24 -8.76
C LYS A 114 -1.32 9.74 -8.56
N PRO A 115 -0.77 10.44 -9.57
CA PRO A 115 -0.72 11.89 -9.59
C PRO A 115 -2.09 12.51 -9.34
N ASP A 116 -2.15 13.52 -8.48
CA ASP A 116 -3.40 14.15 -8.07
C ASP A 116 -3.99 15.05 -9.15
N GLN A 117 -3.14 15.68 -9.97
CA GLN A 117 -3.57 16.63 -11.00
C GLN A 117 -3.98 15.93 -12.30
N GLU A 118 -4.96 16.52 -13.00
CA GLU A 118 -5.49 16.01 -14.29
C GLU A 118 -4.40 15.89 -15.37
N ASN A 119 -3.42 16.80 -15.37
CA ASN A 119 -2.25 16.78 -16.25
C ASN A 119 -1.24 15.66 -15.92
N SER A 120 -1.56 14.77 -14.97
CA SER A 120 -0.72 13.67 -14.50
C SER A 120 0.59 14.10 -13.83
N GLN A 121 0.63 15.30 -13.24
CA GLN A 121 1.72 15.75 -12.38
C GLN A 121 1.37 15.60 -10.91
N TYR A 122 2.39 15.34 -10.08
CA TYR A 122 2.26 15.32 -8.64
C TYR A 122 2.38 16.74 -8.09
N SER A 123 1.41 17.19 -7.29
CA SER A 123 1.56 18.41 -6.50
C SER A 123 2.45 18.18 -5.28
N ALA A 124 3.15 19.23 -4.83
CA ALA A 124 3.94 19.18 -3.60
C ALA A 124 3.07 18.82 -2.38
N SER A 125 1.83 19.32 -2.32
CA SER A 125 0.86 18.97 -1.28
C SER A 125 0.51 17.49 -1.24
N PHE A 126 0.29 16.88 -2.41
CA PHE A 126 -0.04 15.46 -2.48
C PHE A 126 1.18 14.58 -2.15
N LEU A 127 2.38 14.96 -2.60
CA LEU A 127 3.61 14.25 -2.24
C LEU A 127 3.86 14.30 -0.73
N HIS A 128 3.74 15.48 -0.12
CA HIS A 128 3.84 15.64 1.34
C HIS A 128 2.81 14.79 2.08
N LYS A 129 1.54 14.83 1.64
CA LYS A 129 0.46 14.01 2.21
C LYS A 129 0.73 12.51 2.07
N THR A 130 1.24 12.08 0.92
CA THR A 130 1.60 10.69 0.66
C THR A 130 2.72 10.23 1.58
N ARG A 131 3.81 11.00 1.69
CA ARG A 131 4.92 10.69 2.61
C ARG A 131 4.46 10.58 4.06
N GLN A 132 3.68 11.55 4.54
CA GLN A 132 3.12 11.53 5.89
C GLN A 132 2.21 10.32 6.12
N PHE A 133 1.42 9.93 5.12
CA PHE A 133 0.60 8.73 5.20
C PHE A 133 1.45 7.47 5.34
N ILE A 134 2.53 7.34 4.57
CA ILE A 134 3.47 6.22 4.68
C ILE A 134 4.13 6.17 6.08
N GLU A 135 4.55 7.30 6.61
CA GLU A 135 5.13 7.42 7.96
C GLU A 135 4.11 7.03 9.06
N CYS A 136 2.83 7.37 8.88
CA CYS A 136 1.75 6.92 9.77
C CYS A 136 1.55 5.40 9.72
N LEU A 137 1.61 4.78 8.54
CA LEU A 137 1.49 3.31 8.41
C LEU A 137 2.65 2.59 9.13
N GLU A 138 3.89 3.07 8.93
CA GLU A 138 5.08 2.55 9.64
C GLU A 138 4.92 2.65 11.16
N SER A 139 4.55 3.84 11.66
CA SER A 139 4.36 4.09 13.09
C SER A 139 3.29 3.19 13.67
N ARG A 140 2.14 3.06 12.97
CA ARG A 140 1.01 2.25 13.43
C ARG A 140 1.37 0.76 13.55
N LEU A 141 2.12 0.21 12.59
CA LEU A 141 2.58 -1.18 12.66
C LEU A 141 3.58 -1.38 13.80
N SER A 142 4.50 -0.43 13.99
CA SER A 142 5.50 -0.48 15.05
C SER A 142 4.86 -0.42 16.44
N GLU A 143 3.92 0.51 16.66
CA GLU A 143 3.18 0.68 17.92
C GLU A 143 2.33 -0.55 18.27
N ASN A 144 1.83 -1.28 17.27
CA ASN A 144 1.08 -2.52 17.46
C ASN A 144 1.99 -3.77 17.57
N GLY A 145 3.31 -3.59 17.62
CA GLY A 145 4.27 -4.69 17.78
C GLY A 145 4.25 -5.68 16.61
N VAL A 146 3.87 -5.24 15.41
CA VAL A 146 3.86 -6.10 14.23
C VAL A 146 5.30 -6.42 13.84
N ILE A 147 5.61 -7.70 13.60
CA ILE A 147 6.93 -8.12 13.14
C ILE A 147 7.04 -7.89 11.62
N SER A 148 8.18 -7.39 11.17
CA SER A 148 8.45 -7.18 9.74
C SER A 148 8.46 -8.49 8.95
N GLY A 149 7.97 -8.44 7.71
CA GLY A 149 8.02 -9.55 6.75
C GLY A 149 9.28 -9.54 5.90
N GLN A 150 9.32 -10.41 4.90
CA GLN A 150 10.39 -10.42 3.90
C GLN A 150 10.18 -9.32 2.85
N CYS A 151 11.02 -8.30 2.84
CA CYS A 151 11.01 -7.31 1.75
C CYS A 151 11.22 -8.00 0.39
N PRO A 152 10.44 -7.69 -0.66
CA PRO A 152 10.68 -8.22 -1.99
C PRO A 152 12.04 -7.79 -2.54
N GLU A 153 12.76 -8.71 -3.19
CA GLU A 153 14.01 -8.39 -3.91
C GLU A 153 13.80 -7.38 -5.05
N SER A 154 12.55 -7.19 -5.49
CA SER A 154 12.19 -6.23 -6.53
C SER A 154 12.16 -4.78 -6.08
N ASP A 155 12.14 -4.55 -4.78
CA ASP A 155 11.83 -3.26 -4.18
C ASP A 155 13.05 -2.64 -3.49
N VAL A 156 12.91 -1.37 -3.12
CA VAL A 156 13.88 -0.62 -2.31
C VAL A 156 13.18 0.04 -1.12
N HIS A 157 13.90 0.20 -0.03
CA HIS A 157 13.45 0.95 1.13
C HIS A 157 14.64 1.59 1.85
N PRO A 158 14.45 2.73 2.54
CA PRO A 158 15.47 3.30 3.41
C PRO A 158 15.54 2.52 4.73
N GLU A 159 16.59 2.73 5.52
CA GLU A 159 16.81 2.00 6.77
C GLU A 159 15.73 2.24 7.83
N ASN A 160 15.07 3.41 7.79
CA ASN A 160 14.01 3.79 8.71
C ASN A 160 12.63 3.20 8.37
N TRP A 161 12.45 2.61 7.17
CA TRP A 161 11.24 1.85 6.85
C TRP A 161 11.44 0.39 7.22
N LYS A 162 10.62 -0.11 8.15
CA LYS A 162 10.69 -1.49 8.63
C LYS A 162 9.70 -2.41 7.93
N TYR A 163 8.66 -1.86 7.31
CA TYR A 163 7.60 -2.63 6.66
C TYR A 163 7.40 -2.23 5.20
N LEU A 164 7.56 -0.94 4.88
CA LEU A 164 7.32 -0.36 3.57
C LEU A 164 8.50 -0.56 2.63
N SER A 165 8.17 -0.87 1.38
CA SER A 165 9.11 -0.92 0.27
C SER A 165 8.48 -0.31 -0.97
N TYR A 166 9.30 0.25 -1.85
CA TYR A 166 8.87 0.97 -3.04
C TYR A 166 9.32 0.27 -4.32
N ARG A 167 8.49 0.38 -5.35
CA ARG A 167 8.85 0.04 -6.72
C ARG A 167 8.02 0.82 -7.74
N ASN A 168 8.62 1.24 -8.86
CA ASN A 168 7.88 1.76 -10.01
C ASN A 168 7.63 0.65 -11.06
N GLU A 169 6.38 0.32 -11.36
CA GLU A 169 6.09 -0.80 -12.27
C GLU A 169 6.29 -0.53 -13.77
N LEU A 170 6.45 0.73 -14.18
CA LEU A 170 6.75 1.07 -15.58
C LEU A 170 8.25 1.01 -15.87
N ARG A 171 9.10 1.10 -14.84
CA ARG A 171 10.56 1.13 -14.95
C ARG A 171 11.27 -0.05 -14.30
N SER A 172 10.53 -0.99 -13.74
CA SER A 172 11.11 -2.15 -13.06
C SER A 172 10.25 -3.41 -13.16
N GLY A 173 10.89 -4.56 -13.04
CA GLY A 173 10.27 -5.89 -13.03
C GLY A 173 9.98 -6.42 -11.63
N ARG A 174 9.35 -7.60 -11.57
CA ARG A 174 9.02 -8.32 -10.34
C ARG A 174 10.14 -9.25 -9.84
N ASP A 175 11.12 -9.50 -10.69
CA ASP A 175 12.18 -10.50 -10.46
C ASP A 175 13.36 -9.91 -9.67
N GLY A 176 13.46 -8.59 -9.63
CA GLY A 176 14.43 -7.85 -8.82
C GLY A 176 15.84 -7.78 -9.40
N GLY A 177 16.82 -7.58 -8.53
CA GLY A 177 18.23 -7.48 -8.87
C GLY A 177 18.87 -6.14 -8.49
N GLU A 178 20.17 -6.15 -8.18
CA GLU A 178 20.85 -4.96 -7.64
C GLU A 178 20.84 -3.77 -8.62
N MET A 179 21.00 -4.03 -9.92
CA MET A 179 20.93 -2.97 -10.93
C MET A 179 19.55 -2.29 -10.96
N GLN A 180 18.48 -3.06 -10.80
CA GLN A 180 17.12 -2.53 -10.69
C GLN A 180 16.96 -1.74 -9.38
N ARG A 181 17.47 -2.24 -8.26
CA ARG A 181 17.43 -1.53 -6.98
C ARG A 181 18.16 -0.19 -7.04
N GLN A 182 19.32 -0.14 -7.69
CA GLN A 182 20.05 1.11 -7.88
C GLN A 182 19.24 2.13 -8.68
N ALA A 183 18.64 1.72 -9.81
CA ALA A 183 17.78 2.59 -10.59
C ALA A 183 16.54 3.07 -9.80
N LEU A 184 15.94 2.19 -8.98
CA LEU A 184 14.81 2.54 -8.12
C LEU A 184 15.18 3.54 -7.02
N ARG A 185 16.40 3.49 -6.48
CA ARG A 185 16.89 4.50 -5.50
C ARG A 185 17.05 5.88 -6.12
N GLU A 186 17.26 5.95 -7.44
CA GLU A 186 17.41 7.20 -8.19
C GLU A 186 16.07 7.78 -8.68
N GLU A 187 14.96 7.04 -8.51
CA GLU A 187 13.62 7.49 -8.89
C GLU A 187 13.25 8.81 -8.17
N PRO A 188 12.89 9.89 -8.90
CA PRO A 188 12.57 11.17 -8.28
C PRO A 188 11.45 11.07 -7.24
N PHE A 189 10.42 10.26 -7.52
CA PHE A 189 9.35 10.01 -6.57
C PHE A 189 9.87 9.37 -5.28
N TYR A 190 10.69 8.32 -5.38
CA TYR A 190 11.24 7.63 -4.21
C TYR A 190 12.10 8.54 -3.34
N ARG A 191 12.96 9.34 -3.97
CA ARG A 191 13.81 10.32 -3.27
C ARG A 191 12.98 11.34 -2.50
N LEU A 192 11.92 11.88 -3.11
CA LEU A 192 11.01 12.81 -2.42
C LEU A 192 10.26 12.18 -1.23
N MET A 193 10.09 10.85 -1.23
CA MET A 193 9.45 10.13 -0.12
C MET A 193 10.42 9.83 1.03
N THR A 194 11.73 9.89 0.82
CA THR A 194 12.72 9.32 1.74
C THR A 194 13.84 10.27 2.17
N GLU A 195 14.17 11.26 1.34
CA GLU A 195 15.18 12.31 1.62
C GLU A 195 14.50 13.58 2.16
#